data_AF-A0A6N8BEL7-F1
#
_entry.id   AF-A0A6N8BEL7-F1
#
_cell.length_a   1.000
_cell.length_b   1.000
_cell.length_c   1.000
_cell.angle_alpha   90.00
_cell.angle_beta   90.00
_cell.angle_gamma   90.00
#
_symmetry.space_group_name_H-M   'P 1'
#
loop_
_entity.id
_entity.type
_entity.pdbx_description
1 polymer ?
#
loop_
_entity_poly.entity_id
_entity_poly.type
_entity_poly.pdbx_seq_one_letter_code
_entity_poly.pdbx_strand_id
1 'polypeptide(L)'
;MNRNFNNLDMQTARIYMREMLDIYREVLGQGILNSRKGKGTFKPKVSLHELNDELVLLAEIPELDKNREVRVTFGGHILYLRGVIQRDGKPVPFQRQVLLPVEGSYKEKSATYQNGVLEIRLAREGRLKPQEIKVSFYE
;
A
#
# COMPACT_ATOMS: atom_id res chain seq x y z
N MET A 1 -16.04 13.74 -34.18
CA MET A 1 -15.09 14.43 -33.27
C MET A 1 -14.30 13.34 -32.53
N ASN A 2 -13.27 12.79 -33.19
CA ASN A 2 -12.47 11.68 -32.68
C ASN A 2 -11.49 12.18 -31.63
N ARG A 3 -11.63 11.74 -30.38
CA ARG A 3 -10.60 11.94 -29.36
C ARG A 3 -9.56 10.83 -29.52
N ASN A 4 -8.40 11.21 -30.03
CA ASN A 4 -7.23 10.33 -30.10
C ASN A 4 -6.78 9.98 -28.68
N PHE A 5 -6.81 8.70 -28.33
CA PHE A 5 -6.28 8.15 -27.08
C PHE A 5 -4.77 7.92 -27.12
N ASN A 6 -4.03 8.76 -27.84
CA ASN A 6 -2.58 8.71 -27.88
C ASN A 6 -2.06 10.08 -27.54
N ASN A 7 -1.62 10.24 -26.29
CA ASN A 7 -0.46 11.01 -25.86
C ASN A 7 -0.49 11.10 -24.33
N LEU A 8 0.08 10.09 -23.66
CA LEU A 8 0.71 10.34 -22.36
C LEU A 8 1.83 11.34 -22.66
N ASP A 9 1.64 12.60 -22.32
CA ASP A 9 2.67 13.60 -22.53
C ASP A 9 3.93 13.19 -21.77
N MET A 10 5.10 13.48 -22.33
CA MET A 10 6.37 13.02 -21.77
C MET A 10 6.62 13.58 -20.36
N GLN A 11 6.01 14.71 -19.98
CA GLN A 11 6.12 15.29 -18.64
C GLN A 11 5.30 14.49 -17.63
N THR A 12 4.07 14.14 -17.97
CA THR A 12 3.20 13.22 -17.23
C THR A 12 3.85 11.85 -17.11
N ALA A 13 4.39 11.30 -18.20
CA ALA A 13 5.15 10.05 -18.16
C ALA A 13 6.40 10.16 -17.27
N ARG A 14 7.08 11.31 -17.22
CA ARG A 14 8.23 11.55 -16.33
C ARG A 14 7.84 11.69 -14.86
N ILE A 15 6.68 12.26 -14.56
CA ILE A 15 6.13 12.33 -13.20
C ILE A 15 5.79 10.91 -12.73
N TYR A 16 4.99 10.18 -13.51
CA TYR A 16 4.67 8.79 -13.22
C TYR A 16 5.91 7.89 -13.16
N MET A 17 6.88 8.07 -14.05
CA MET A 17 8.11 7.28 -14.05
C MET A 17 9.03 7.64 -12.89
N ARG A 18 9.06 8.90 -12.43
CA ARG A 18 9.78 9.29 -11.20
C ARG A 18 9.13 8.66 -9.98
N GLU A 19 7.81 8.78 -9.84
CA GLU A 19 7.06 8.15 -8.75
C GLU A 19 7.23 6.63 -8.79
N MET A 20 7.02 5.99 -9.94
CA MET A 20 7.26 4.56 -10.14
C MET A 20 8.70 4.16 -9.82
N LEU A 21 9.71 4.97 -10.16
CA LEU A 21 11.11 4.68 -9.84
C LEU A 21 11.43 4.84 -8.36
N ASP A 22 10.82 5.80 -7.66
CA ASP A 22 10.97 5.96 -6.21
C ASP A 22 10.35 4.75 -5.48
N ILE A 23 9.17 4.33 -5.93
CA ILE A 23 8.49 3.13 -5.46
C ILE A 23 9.30 1.87 -5.79
N TYR A 24 9.78 1.73 -7.03
CA TYR A 24 10.59 0.60 -7.47
C TYR A 24 11.90 0.54 -6.67
N ARG A 25 12.54 1.68 -6.40
CA ARG A 25 13.74 1.75 -5.55
C ARG A 25 13.44 1.37 -4.10
N GLU A 26 12.29 1.75 -3.55
CA GLU A 26 11.92 1.41 -2.17
C GLU A 26 11.42 -0.03 -2.02
N VAL A 27 10.50 -0.47 -2.89
CA VAL A 27 9.88 -1.80 -2.93
C VAL A 27 10.86 -2.88 -3.42
N LEU A 28 11.63 -2.64 -4.48
CA LEU A 28 12.62 -3.61 -4.98
C LEU A 28 13.99 -3.47 -4.33
N GLY A 29 14.31 -2.30 -3.76
CA GLY A 29 15.40 -2.19 -2.78
C GLY A 29 15.12 -2.97 -1.50
N GLN A 30 13.85 -3.10 -1.10
CA GLN A 30 13.41 -3.92 0.04
C GLN A 30 12.88 -5.31 -0.30
N GLY A 31 12.92 -5.70 -1.58
CA GLY A 31 12.67 -7.03 -2.08
C GLY A 31 11.33 -7.64 -1.65
N ILE A 32 10.44 -7.77 -2.62
CA ILE A 32 9.53 -8.92 -2.72
C ILE A 32 10.32 -10.27 -2.60
N LEU A 33 11.66 -10.25 -2.69
CA LEU A 33 12.57 -11.38 -2.51
C LEU A 33 13.74 -11.21 -1.51
N ASN A 34 13.78 -10.19 -0.64
CA ASN A 34 14.88 -10.10 0.33
C ASN A 34 14.49 -10.61 1.73
N SER A 35 14.44 -11.94 1.80
CA SER A 35 14.92 -12.78 2.92
C SER A 35 16.42 -12.57 3.19
N ARG A 36 16.90 -11.32 3.19
CA ARG A 36 18.17 -11.03 3.87
C ARG A 36 17.86 -11.15 5.35
N LYS A 37 18.18 -12.32 5.92
CA LYS A 37 18.38 -12.58 7.35
C LYS A 37 19.46 -11.61 7.89
N GLY A 38 19.18 -10.32 7.88
CA GLY A 38 19.83 -9.36 8.75
C GLY A 38 19.25 -9.60 10.14
N LYS A 39 20.07 -10.07 11.07
CA LYS A 39 19.68 -10.18 12.48
C LYS A 39 19.11 -8.82 12.93
N GLY A 40 17.81 -8.77 13.24
CA GLY A 40 17.26 -7.72 14.12
C GLY A 40 16.20 -6.76 13.57
N THR A 41 15.80 -6.79 12.30
CA THR A 41 14.72 -5.89 11.84
C THR A 41 13.36 -6.61 11.87
N PHE A 42 12.46 -6.15 12.75
CA PHE A 42 11.08 -6.61 12.76
C PHE A 42 10.36 -6.09 11.51
N LYS A 43 9.82 -7.01 10.71
CA LYS A 43 9.01 -6.69 9.53
C LYS A 43 7.61 -7.26 9.75
N PRO A 44 6.58 -6.42 9.97
CA PRO A 44 5.20 -6.85 10.03
C PRO A 44 4.82 -7.68 8.80
N LYS A 45 4.04 -8.74 8.99
CA LYS A 45 3.32 -9.37 7.88
C LYS A 45 2.13 -8.48 7.56
N VAL A 46 1.86 -8.30 6.28
CA VAL A 46 0.77 -7.46 5.80
C VAL A 46 -0.04 -8.25 4.78
N SER A 47 -1.35 -8.11 4.85
CA SER A 47 -2.29 -8.60 3.85
C SER A 47 -3.24 -7.48 3.47
N LEU A 48 -3.65 -7.47 2.21
CA LEU A 48 -4.56 -6.49 1.65
C LEU A 48 -5.72 -7.24 1.00
N HIS A 49 -6.93 -6.89 1.40
CA HIS A 49 -8.16 -7.48 0.92
C HIS A 49 -9.08 -6.40 0.39
N GLU A 50 -9.68 -6.66 -0.76
CA GLU A 50 -10.76 -5.84 -1.30
C GLU A 50 -12.10 -6.46 -0.93
N LEU A 51 -12.94 -5.68 -0.25
CA LEU A 51 -14.23 -6.08 0.28
C LEU A 51 -15.26 -5.03 -0.11
N ASN A 52 -16.01 -5.31 -1.18
CA ASN A 52 -16.96 -4.36 -1.77
C ASN A 52 -16.27 -3.04 -2.18
N ASP A 53 -16.72 -1.91 -1.65
CA ASP A 53 -16.15 -0.57 -1.87
C ASP A 53 -15.06 -0.22 -0.82
N GLU A 54 -14.50 -1.21 -0.11
CA GLU A 54 -13.48 -1.01 0.92
C GLU A 54 -12.21 -1.82 0.65
N LEU A 55 -11.07 -1.20 0.97
CA LEU A 55 -9.81 -1.92 1.16
C LEU A 55 -9.59 -2.14 2.66
N VAL A 56 -9.29 -3.38 3.01
CA VAL A 56 -8.94 -3.79 4.37
C VAL A 56 -7.50 -4.27 4.38
N LEU A 57 -6.64 -3.55 5.09
CA LEU A 57 -5.25 -3.93 5.30
C LEU A 57 -5.08 -4.44 6.72
N LEU A 58 -4.54 -5.65 6.85
CA LEU A 58 -4.21 -6.26 8.14
C LEU A 58 -2.70 -6.33 8.28
N ALA A 59 -2.17 -5.74 9.35
CA ALA A 59 -0.75 -5.80 9.68
C ALA A 59 -0.55 -6.52 11.03
N GLU A 60 0.20 -7.61 11.01
CA GLU A 60 0.59 -8.34 12.22
C GLU A 60 1.73 -7.60 12.93
N ILE A 61 1.41 -6.96 14.05
CA ILE A 61 2.30 -6.18 14.90
C ILE A 61 2.10 -6.64 16.35
N PRO A 62 2.71 -7.76 16.76
CA PRO A 62 2.68 -8.18 18.14
C PRO A 62 3.34 -7.12 19.02
N GLU A 63 2.88 -7.02 20.28
CA GLU A 63 3.52 -6.18 21.31
C GLU A 63 3.48 -4.67 20.98
N LEU A 64 2.48 -4.24 20.20
CA LEU A 64 2.23 -2.83 19.95
C LEU A 64 1.59 -2.20 21.17
N ASP A 65 2.27 -1.22 21.73
CA ASP A 65 1.82 -0.47 22.90
C ASP A 65 0.98 0.73 22.47
N LYS A 66 -0.18 0.92 23.11
CA LYS A 66 -1.11 2.03 22.84
C LYS A 66 -0.47 3.41 23.01
N ASN A 67 0.55 3.50 23.85
CA ASN A 67 1.25 4.76 24.13
C ASN A 67 2.34 5.09 23.10
N ARG A 68 2.48 4.30 22.02
CA ARG A 68 3.58 4.45 21.06
C ARG A 68 3.12 4.90 19.69
N GLU A 69 4.03 5.61 19.05
CA GLU A 69 3.83 6.19 17.74
C GLU A 69 3.85 5.11 16.65
N VAL A 70 2.66 4.64 16.31
CA VAL A 70 2.41 3.96 15.04
C VAL A 70 1.89 5.01 14.10
N ARG A 71 2.62 5.23 13.01
CA ARG A 71 2.23 6.19 11.99
C ARG A 71 1.81 5.44 10.74
N VAL A 72 0.57 5.67 10.35
CA VAL A 72 0.02 5.26 9.07
C VAL A 72 -0.13 6.52 8.24
N THR A 73 0.49 6.55 7.07
CA THR A 73 0.27 7.64 6.09
C THR A 73 -0.05 7.04 4.75
N PHE A 74 -0.99 7.66 4.04
CA PHE A 74 -1.39 7.27 2.71
C PHE A 74 -1.09 8.40 1.74
N GLY A 75 -0.52 8.08 0.58
CA GLY A 75 -0.23 9.02 -0.49
C GLY A 75 -0.16 8.31 -1.84
N GLY A 76 -0.86 8.85 -2.84
CA GLY A 76 -0.96 8.24 -4.17
C GLY A 76 -1.57 6.84 -4.09
N HIS A 77 -0.79 5.82 -4.44
CA HIS A 77 -1.17 4.41 -4.36
C HIS A 77 -0.37 3.64 -3.31
N ILE A 78 0.20 4.32 -2.30
CA ILE A 78 1.00 3.67 -1.26
C ILE A 78 0.49 4.00 0.12
N LEU A 79 0.33 2.95 0.92
CA LEU A 79 0.20 3.03 2.36
C LEU A 79 1.55 2.76 3.02
N TYR A 80 2.01 3.72 3.82
CA TYR A 80 3.23 3.65 4.62
C TYR A 80 2.85 3.37 6.07
N LEU A 81 3.44 2.33 6.63
CA LEU A 81 3.27 1.90 8.02
C LEU A 81 4.63 1.94 8.71
N ARG A 82 4.79 2.76 9.74
CA ARG A 82 6.05 2.92 10.48
C ARG A 82 5.78 2.96 11.99
N GLY A 83 6.72 2.45 12.79
CA GLY A 83 6.62 2.51 14.24
C GLY A 83 7.74 1.77 14.95
N VAL A 84 7.57 1.57 16.25
CA VAL A 84 8.56 0.91 17.14
C VAL A 84 7.86 -0.03 18.12
N ILE A 85 8.29 -1.30 18.17
CA ILE A 85 7.85 -2.28 19.19
C ILE A 85 8.92 -2.47 20.28
N GLN A 86 8.57 -3.06 21.42
CA GLN A 86 9.58 -3.60 22.36
C GLN A 86 9.78 -5.08 22.07
N ARG A 87 11.04 -5.49 21.92
CA ARG A 87 11.40 -6.90 21.88
C ARG A 87 12.64 -7.11 22.73
N ASP A 88 12.59 -8.06 23.65
CA ASP A 88 13.67 -8.34 24.60
C ASP A 88 14.14 -7.09 25.38
N GLY A 89 13.19 -6.22 25.76
CA GLY A 89 13.47 -4.96 26.47
C GLY A 89 14.13 -3.88 25.62
N LYS A 90 14.20 -4.05 24.29
CA LYS A 90 14.81 -3.09 23.37
C LYS A 90 13.79 -2.55 22.36
N PRO A 91 13.85 -1.24 22.03
CA PRO A 91 13.04 -0.69 20.96
C PRO A 91 13.51 -1.22 19.60
N VAL A 92 12.61 -1.86 18.86
CA VAL A 92 12.86 -2.37 17.51
C VAL A 92 11.98 -1.59 16.53
N PRO A 93 12.58 -0.73 15.67
CA PRO A 93 11.81 -0.02 14.66
C PRO A 93 11.34 -0.96 13.56
N PHE A 94 10.18 -0.64 12.99
CA PHE A 94 9.65 -1.31 11.81
C PHE A 94 9.15 -0.31 10.79
N GLN A 95 9.17 -0.76 9.54
CA GLN A 95 8.57 -0.06 8.42
C GLN A 95 8.01 -1.05 7.42
N ARG A 96 6.88 -0.71 6.84
CA ARG A 96 6.25 -1.40 5.72
C ARG A 96 5.65 -0.39 4.76
N GLN A 97 5.65 -0.80 3.51
CA GLN A 97 4.93 -0.14 2.43
C GLN A 97 4.05 -1.16 1.76
N VAL A 98 2.83 -0.76 1.45
CA VAL A 98 1.86 -1.59 0.76
C VAL A 98 1.33 -0.81 -0.42
N LEU A 99 1.45 -1.39 -1.61
CA LEU A 99 0.86 -0.87 -2.83
C LEU A 99 -0.64 -1.12 -2.77
N LEU A 100 -1.42 -0.06 -2.95
CA LEU A 100 -2.86 -0.16 -3.12
C LEU A 100 -3.18 -0.40 -4.61
N PRO A 101 -4.32 -1.03 -4.91
CA PRO A 101 -4.84 -1.10 -6.26
C PRO A 101 -4.91 0.28 -6.92
N VAL A 102 -4.48 0.34 -8.18
CA VAL A 102 -4.40 1.59 -8.98
C VAL A 102 -5.78 2.14 -9.31
N GLU A 103 -6.76 1.25 -9.43
CA GLU A 103 -8.14 1.63 -9.69
C GLU A 103 -8.72 2.25 -8.41
N GLY A 104 -8.91 3.57 -8.38
CA GLY A 104 -9.66 4.28 -7.34
C GLY A 104 -8.85 5.28 -6.50
N SER A 105 -9.53 6.34 -6.06
CA SER A 105 -9.08 7.13 -4.90
C SER A 105 -9.63 6.45 -3.63
N TYR A 106 -8.91 6.57 -2.51
CA TYR A 106 -9.32 5.99 -1.24
C TYR A 106 -9.21 7.02 -0.14
N LYS A 107 -10.17 7.01 0.78
CA LYS A 107 -10.13 7.80 2.02
C LYS A 107 -10.09 6.91 3.24
N GLU A 108 -9.47 7.41 4.31
CA GLU A 108 -9.50 6.72 5.59
C GLU A 108 -10.95 6.54 6.07
N LYS A 109 -11.27 5.32 6.50
CA LYS A 109 -12.53 5.00 7.18
C LYS A 109 -12.30 4.73 8.67
N SER A 110 -11.31 3.90 9.00
CA SER A 110 -10.97 3.57 10.38
C SER A 110 -9.61 2.87 10.48
N ALA A 111 -8.96 2.99 11.64
CA ALA A 111 -7.81 2.15 12.03
C ALA A 111 -8.03 1.59 13.44
N THR A 112 -7.92 0.28 13.61
CA THR A 112 -8.15 -0.39 14.90
C THR A 112 -7.04 -1.40 15.18
N TYR A 113 -6.62 -1.51 16.44
CA TYR A 113 -5.62 -2.49 16.87
C TYR A 113 -6.21 -3.43 17.91
N GLN A 114 -6.18 -4.72 17.62
CA GLN A 114 -6.68 -5.77 18.50
C GLN A 114 -5.85 -7.04 18.36
N ASN A 115 -5.49 -7.67 19.48
CA ASN A 115 -4.85 -8.98 19.53
C ASN A 115 -3.59 -9.11 18.64
N GLY A 116 -2.74 -8.09 18.59
CA GLY A 116 -1.52 -8.14 17.77
C GLY A 116 -1.73 -7.74 16.31
N VAL A 117 -2.95 -7.34 15.91
CA VAL A 117 -3.27 -7.01 14.51
C VAL A 117 -3.78 -5.59 14.42
N LEU A 118 -3.14 -4.81 13.55
CA LEU A 118 -3.61 -3.49 13.13
C LEU A 118 -4.45 -3.66 11.85
N GLU A 119 -5.74 -3.36 11.95
CA GLU A 119 -6.69 -3.34 10.84
C GLU A 119 -6.93 -1.91 10.40
N ILE A 120 -6.63 -1.61 9.13
CA ILE A 120 -6.86 -0.31 8.50
C ILE A 120 -7.90 -0.51 7.41
N ARG A 121 -8.97 0.28 7.48
CA ARG A 121 -10.03 0.29 6.46
C ARG A 121 -10.00 1.60 5.70
N LEU A 122 -9.97 1.49 4.38
CA LEU A 122 -10.05 2.60 3.45
C LEU A 122 -11.33 2.45 2.61
N ALA A 123 -12.10 3.51 2.49
CA ALA A 123 -13.28 3.55 1.64
C ALA A 123 -12.90 4.09 0.25
N ARG A 124 -13.37 3.43 -0.80
CA ARG A 124 -13.22 3.90 -2.18
C ARG A 124 -13.98 5.21 -2.37
N GLU A 125 -13.30 6.19 -2.94
CA GLU A 125 -13.88 7.46 -3.34
C GLU A 125 -14.29 7.38 -4.82
N GLY A 126 -15.60 7.37 -5.05
CA GLY A 126 -16.19 7.29 -6.38
C GLY A 126 -16.39 5.85 -6.87
N ARG A 127 -17.56 5.59 -7.45
CA ARG A 127 -17.84 4.33 -8.13
C ARG A 127 -17.25 4.37 -9.53
N LEU A 128 -16.23 3.56 -9.78
CA LEU A 128 -15.88 3.19 -11.15
C LEU A 128 -16.99 2.25 -11.63
N LYS A 129 -17.78 2.69 -12.62
CA LYS A 129 -18.75 1.79 -13.27
C LYS A 129 -17.96 0.71 -14.01
N PRO A 130 -18.31 -0.58 -13.86
CA PRO A 130 -17.70 -1.64 -14.65
C PRO A 130 -17.76 -1.27 -16.13
N GLN A 131 -16.62 -1.34 -16.83
CA GLN A 131 -16.60 -1.18 -18.27
C GLN A 131 -16.64 -2.56 -18.91
N GLU A 132 -17.68 -2.82 -19.69
CA GLU A 132 -17.74 -4.02 -20.52
C GLU A 132 -16.78 -3.84 -21.71
N ILE A 133 -15.84 -4.77 -21.87
CA ILE A 133 -14.91 -4.79 -23.00
C ILE A 133 -15.40 -5.86 -23.98
N LYS A 134 -15.84 -5.43 -25.17
CA LYS A 134 -16.19 -6.34 -26.25
C LYS A 134 -14.91 -6.88 -26.89
N VAL A 135 -14.81 -8.20 -27.00
CA VAL A 135 -13.69 -8.87 -27.68
C VAL A 135 -14.04 -9.02 -29.16
N SER A 136 -13.18 -8.51 -30.03
CA SER A 136 -13.27 -8.71 -31.49
C SER A 136 -12.17 -9.63 -31.97
N PHE A 137 -12.50 -10.54 -32.89
CA PHE A 137 -11.55 -11.42 -33.55
C PHE A 137 -11.22 -10.88 -34.95
N TYR A 138 -9.97 -11.02 -35.37
CA TYR A 138 -9.53 -10.75 -36.74
C TYR A 138 -9.47 -12.09 -37.49
N GLU A 139 -10.03 -12.13 -38.70
CA GLU A 139 -9.88 -13.23 -39.67
C GLU A 139 -8.68 -12.97 -40.60
#